data_AF-A0A8K0RLK7-F1
#
_entry.id   AF-A0A8K0RLK7-F1
#
_cell.length_a   1.000
_cell.length_b   1.000
_cell.length_c   1.000
_cell.angle_alpha   90.00
_cell.angle_beta   90.00
_cell.angle_gamma   90.00
#
_symmetry.space_group_name_H-M   'P 1'
#
loop_
_entity.id
_entity.type
_entity.pdbx_description
1 polymer ?
#
loop_
_entity_poly.entity_id
_entity_poly.type
_entity_poly.pdbx_seq_one_letter_code
_entity_poly.pdbx_strand_id
1 'polypeptide(L)'
;MANSKQSGKATSGTSVARDFNNALQGTLGFEAMRFTANYGRIAQAELRTCDYDELILGVERAAKLLPDSFNPNSEEWPEDAEKVNQEMEELLKDCDKLAGGFKKFVENARAAGMAVKRQQ
;
A
#
# COMPACT_ATOMS: atom_id res chain seq x y z
N MET A 1 -53.80 15.54 -21.17
CA MET A 1 -52.78 14.56 -21.59
C MET A 1 -51.81 14.39 -20.43
N ALA A 2 -51.56 13.15 -20.02
CA ALA A 2 -50.90 12.82 -18.77
C ALA A 2 -49.40 13.11 -18.79
N ASN A 3 -48.94 13.54 -17.61
CA ASN A 3 -47.63 14.03 -17.23
C ASN A 3 -46.58 12.88 -17.26
N SER A 4 -45.56 12.93 -18.11
CA SER A 4 -44.39 12.05 -17.98
C SER A 4 -43.32 12.76 -17.15
N LYS A 5 -43.47 12.67 -15.82
CA LYS A 5 -42.39 12.99 -14.88
C LYS A 5 -41.20 12.09 -15.22
N GLN A 6 -40.12 12.68 -15.71
CA GLN A 6 -38.80 12.07 -15.70
C GLN A 6 -38.52 11.60 -14.27
N SER A 7 -38.55 10.30 -14.05
CA SER A 7 -38.20 9.69 -12.77
C SER A 7 -36.71 9.94 -12.54
N GLY A 8 -36.38 10.98 -11.77
CA GLY A 8 -35.07 11.12 -11.17
C GLY A 8 -34.77 9.83 -10.44
N LYS A 9 -33.80 9.06 -10.94
CA LYS A 9 -33.37 7.80 -10.35
C LYS A 9 -32.86 8.15 -8.95
N ALA A 10 -33.66 7.89 -7.92
CA ALA A 10 -33.27 8.14 -6.54
C ALA A 10 -32.06 7.26 -6.24
N THR A 11 -30.86 7.84 -6.27
CA THR A 11 -29.62 7.21 -5.84
C THR A 11 -29.73 7.01 -4.33
N SER A 12 -30.00 5.78 -3.90
CA SER A 12 -29.97 5.45 -2.48
C SER A 12 -28.52 5.51 -1.99
N GLY A 13 -28.28 5.87 -0.73
CA GLY A 13 -26.92 5.86 -0.17
C GLY A 13 -26.21 4.52 -0.35
N THR A 14 -26.97 3.42 -0.37
CA THR A 14 -26.49 2.07 -0.67
C THR A 14 -26.02 1.87 -2.12
N SER A 15 -26.64 2.51 -3.12
CA SER A 15 -26.15 2.43 -4.50
C SER A 15 -24.86 3.22 -4.66
N VAL A 16 -24.80 4.42 -4.07
CA VAL A 16 -23.60 5.26 -4.09
C VAL A 16 -22.42 4.56 -3.41
N ALA A 17 -22.63 3.93 -2.25
CA ALA A 17 -21.58 3.19 -1.54
C ALA A 17 -21.07 1.99 -2.36
N ARG A 18 -21.97 1.27 -3.04
CA ARG A 18 -21.60 0.15 -3.93
C ARG A 18 -20.77 0.64 -5.13
N ASP A 19 -21.24 1.68 -5.80
CA ASP A 19 -20.57 2.23 -6.99
C ASP A 19 -19.18 2.76 -6.63
N PHE A 20 -19.05 3.44 -5.48
CA PHE A 20 -17.77 3.87 -4.94
C PHE A 20 -16.84 2.68 -4.66
N ASN A 21 -17.32 1.64 -3.96
CA ASN A 21 -16.50 0.46 -3.67
C ASN A 21 -16.06 -0.26 -4.95
N ASN A 22 -16.92 -0.36 -5.96
CA ASN A 22 -16.58 -0.94 -7.25
C ASN A 22 -15.51 -0.10 -7.97
N ALA A 23 -15.61 1.23 -7.91
CA ALA A 23 -14.60 2.12 -8.48
C ALA A 23 -13.24 1.97 -7.78
N LEU A 24 -13.22 1.82 -6.45
CA LEU A 24 -12.00 1.56 -5.69
C LEU A 24 -11.36 0.23 -6.08
N GLN A 25 -12.15 -0.85 -6.17
CA GLN A 25 -11.66 -2.17 -6.59
C GLN A 25 -11.14 -2.18 -8.03
N GLY A 26 -11.72 -1.34 -8.90
CA GLY A 26 -11.26 -1.15 -10.28
C GLY A 26 -10.01 -0.27 -10.40
N THR A 27 -9.58 0.40 -9.34
CA THR A 27 -8.40 1.29 -9.37
C THR A 27 -7.13 0.47 -9.17
N LEU A 28 -6.26 0.47 -10.19
CA LEU A 28 -4.98 -0.24 -10.16
C LEU A 28 -4.14 0.22 -8.95
N GLY A 29 -3.68 -0.73 -8.14
CA GLY A 29 -2.79 -0.46 -7.00
C GLY A 29 -3.47 0.21 -5.81
N PHE A 30 -4.80 0.39 -5.79
CA PHE A 30 -5.51 1.03 -4.67
C PHE A 30 -5.24 0.35 -3.33
N GLU A 31 -5.35 -0.98 -3.26
CA GLU A 31 -5.08 -1.73 -2.02
C GLU A 31 -3.63 -1.56 -1.55
N ALA A 32 -2.70 -1.50 -2.50
CA ALA A 32 -1.29 -1.27 -2.20
C ALA A 32 -1.05 0.14 -1.65
N MET A 33 -1.61 1.18 -2.30
CA MET A 33 -1.56 2.55 -1.80
C MET A 33 -2.19 2.68 -0.42
N ARG A 34 -3.34 2.05 -0.19
CA ARG A 34 -4.04 2.06 1.10
C ARG A 34 -3.20 1.42 2.21
N PHE A 35 -2.61 0.26 1.93
CA PHE A 35 -1.73 -0.42 2.88
C PHE A 35 -0.50 0.45 3.19
N THR A 36 0.21 0.92 2.16
CA THR A 36 1.41 1.75 2.30
C THR A 36 1.11 3.04 3.08
N ALA A 37 0.01 3.73 2.78
CA ALA A 37 -0.37 4.95 3.49
C ALA A 37 -0.68 4.68 4.98
N ASN A 38 -1.40 3.60 5.29
CA ASN A 38 -1.72 3.29 6.68
C ASN A 38 -0.47 2.84 7.47
N TYR A 39 0.38 2.02 6.85
CA TYR A 39 1.64 1.56 7.47
C TYR A 39 2.56 2.75 7.76
N GLY A 40 2.78 3.62 6.77
CA GLY A 40 3.59 4.84 6.95
C GLY A 40 3.03 5.78 8.03
N ARG A 41 1.70 5.95 8.09
CA ARG A 41 1.05 6.76 9.13
C ARG A 41 1.24 6.16 10.53
N ILE A 42 1.12 4.85 10.68
CA ILE A 42 1.37 4.18 11.97
C ILE A 42 2.84 4.34 12.34
N ALA A 43 3.76 4.09 11.41
CA ALA A 43 5.19 4.25 11.65
C ALA A 43 5.53 5.67 12.12
N GLN A 44 4.99 6.69 11.47
CA GLN A 44 5.22 8.09 11.86
C GLN A 44 4.66 8.44 13.24
N ALA A 45 3.60 7.75 13.69
CA ALA A 45 2.97 8.00 14.98
C ALA A 45 3.64 7.24 16.13
N GLU A 46 4.17 6.04 15.87
CA GLU A 46 4.66 5.13 16.91
C GLU A 46 6.20 5.16 17.04
N LEU A 47 6.92 5.50 15.97
CA LEU A 47 8.38 5.53 15.95
C LEU A 47 8.93 6.90 16.33
N ARG A 48 10.16 6.91 16.86
CA ARG A 48 10.94 8.17 16.97
C ARG A 48 11.34 8.63 15.58
N THR A 49 11.60 9.92 15.42
CA THR A 49 11.97 10.50 14.12
C THR A 49 13.17 9.78 13.47
N CYS A 50 14.21 9.47 14.25
CA CYS A 50 15.38 8.73 13.75
C CYS A 50 15.03 7.33 13.23
N ASP A 51 14.15 6.61 13.93
CA ASP A 51 13.76 5.24 13.58
C ASP A 51 12.80 5.24 12.38
N TYR A 52 11.95 6.27 12.27
CA TYR A 52 11.12 6.48 11.09
C TYR A 52 11.97 6.78 9.86
N ASP A 53 12.96 7.66 9.96
CA ASP A 53 13.86 7.97 8.84
C ASP A 53 14.65 6.73 8.42
N GLU A 54 15.14 5.94 9.38
CA GLU A 54 15.83 4.67 9.11
C GLU A 54 14.90 3.66 8.42
N LEU A 55 13.63 3.57 8.84
CA LEU A 55 12.62 2.75 8.16
C LEU A 55 12.45 3.15 6.69
N ILE A 56 12.33 4.46 6.40
CA ILE A 56 12.18 4.94 5.02
C ILE A 56 13.41 4.62 4.18
N LEU A 57 14.62 4.81 4.75
CA LEU A 57 15.87 4.40 4.10
C LEU A 57 15.92 2.90 3.86
N GLY A 58 15.48 2.09 4.82
CA GLY A 58 15.35 0.63 4.69
C GLY A 58 14.45 0.25 3.52
N VAL A 59 13.30 0.91 3.38
CA VAL A 59 12.38 0.67 2.25
C VAL A 59 13.05 0.97 0.92
N GLU A 60 13.75 2.11 0.80
CA GLU A 60 14.46 2.45 -0.42
C GLU A 60 15.58 1.46 -0.74
N ARG A 61 16.34 1.03 0.28
CA ARG A 61 17.40 0.04 0.14
C ARG A 61 16.84 -1.28 -0.38
N ALA A 62 15.80 -1.82 0.28
CA ALA A 62 15.15 -3.05 -0.13
C ALA A 62 14.54 -2.94 -1.55
N ALA A 63 13.87 -1.82 -1.85
CA ALA A 63 13.24 -1.64 -3.16
C ALA A 63 14.24 -1.58 -4.32
N LYS A 64 15.45 -1.06 -4.11
CA LYS A 64 16.54 -1.04 -5.11
C LYS A 64 17.17 -2.41 -5.34
N LEU A 65 17.14 -3.29 -4.33
CA LEU A 65 17.67 -4.65 -4.41
C LEU A 65 16.69 -5.61 -5.12
N LEU A 66 15.42 -5.24 -5.22
CA LEU A 66 14.41 -6.02 -5.93
C LEU A 66 14.41 -5.71 -7.44
N PRO A 67 14.52 -6.72 -8.33
CA PRO A 67 14.39 -6.52 -9.77
C PRO A 67 13.07 -5.86 -10.18
N ASP A 68 13.05 -5.07 -11.26
CA ASP A 68 11.81 -4.45 -11.75
C ASP A 68 10.74 -5.48 -12.16
N SER A 69 11.15 -6.68 -12.57
CA SER A 69 10.28 -7.81 -12.89
C SER A 69 9.85 -8.65 -11.68
N PHE A 70 10.37 -8.34 -10.49
CA PHE A 70 10.14 -9.14 -9.29
C PHE A 70 8.65 -9.26 -8.98
N ASN A 71 8.19 -10.50 -8.79
CA ASN A 71 6.82 -10.81 -8.42
C ASN A 71 6.76 -11.47 -7.03
N PRO A 72 6.24 -10.78 -6.00
CA PRO A 72 6.21 -11.32 -4.64
C PRO A 72 5.31 -12.56 -4.47
N ASN A 73 4.46 -12.87 -5.46
CA ASN A 73 3.61 -14.07 -5.42
C ASN A 73 4.32 -15.33 -5.95
N SER A 74 5.46 -15.19 -6.62
CA SER A 74 6.15 -16.31 -7.28
C SER A 74 7.65 -16.36 -7.02
N GLU A 75 8.23 -15.30 -6.47
CA GLU A 75 9.66 -15.17 -6.24
C GLU A 75 9.94 -14.85 -4.77
N GLU A 76 10.97 -15.48 -4.22
CA GLU A 76 11.51 -15.12 -2.92
C GLU A 76 12.39 -13.88 -3.02
N TRP A 77 12.51 -13.14 -1.92
CA TRP A 77 13.38 -11.98 -1.85
C TRP A 77 14.85 -12.40 -2.04
N PRO A 78 15.65 -11.64 -2.82
CA PRO A 78 17.09 -11.83 -2.87
C PRO A 78 17.72 -11.70 -1.48
N GLU A 79 18.78 -12.47 -1.22
CA GLU A 79 19.43 -12.55 0.09
C GLU A 79 19.78 -11.17 0.68
N ASP A 80 20.28 -10.25 -0.15
CA ASP A 80 20.64 -8.91 0.31
C ASP A 80 19.43 -8.05 0.66
N ALA A 81 18.32 -8.20 -0.07
CA ALA A 81 17.05 -7.56 0.32
C ALA A 81 16.54 -8.15 1.64
N GLU A 82 16.81 -9.44 1.86
CA GLU A 82 16.41 -10.15 3.05
C GLU A 82 17.18 -9.76 4.31
N LYS A 83 18.46 -9.43 4.16
CA LYS A 83 19.26 -8.82 5.22
C LYS A 83 18.67 -7.47 5.63
N VAL A 84 18.30 -6.62 4.68
CA VAL A 84 17.64 -5.34 4.97
C VAL A 84 16.31 -5.56 5.68
N ASN A 85 15.52 -6.56 5.25
CA ASN A 85 14.31 -6.92 5.97
C ASN A 85 14.60 -7.30 7.43
N GLN A 86 15.59 -8.16 7.69
CA GLN A 86 15.95 -8.55 9.06
C GLN A 86 16.40 -7.36 9.92
N GLU A 87 17.22 -6.45 9.35
CA GLU A 87 17.63 -5.21 10.03
C GLU A 87 16.42 -4.35 10.43
N MET A 88 15.45 -4.19 9.53
CA MET A 88 14.26 -3.37 9.79
C MET A 88 13.29 -4.08 10.73
N GLU A 89 13.14 -5.39 10.64
CA GLU A 89 12.31 -6.15 11.59
C GLU A 89 12.89 -6.11 13.01
N GLU A 90 14.22 -6.09 13.15
CA GLU A 90 14.88 -5.88 14.44
C GLU A 90 14.66 -4.46 14.98
N LEU A 91 14.70 -3.43 14.11
CA LEU A 91 14.36 -2.05 14.48
C LEU A 91 12.90 -1.92 14.95
N LEU A 92 11.99 -2.66 14.29
CA LEU A 92 10.55 -2.59 14.53
C LEU A 92 10.04 -3.55 15.60
N LYS A 93 10.91 -4.42 16.15
CA LYS A 93 10.51 -5.54 17.02
C LYS A 93 9.69 -5.15 18.25
N ASP A 94 9.91 -3.94 18.77
CA ASP A 94 9.23 -3.42 19.97
C ASP A 94 7.91 -2.70 19.62
N CYS A 95 7.56 -2.62 18.33
CA CYS A 95 6.32 -2.04 17.83
C CYS A 95 5.45 -3.12 17.18
N ASP A 96 4.60 -3.78 17.98
CA ASP A 96 3.68 -4.85 17.54
C ASP A 96 2.82 -4.49 16.32
N LYS A 97 2.55 -3.20 16.10
CA LYS A 97 1.75 -2.72 14.97
C LYS A 97 2.51 -2.73 13.64
N LEU A 98 3.83 -2.79 13.67
CA LEU A 98 4.72 -2.72 12.51
C LEU A 98 5.54 -4.00 12.33
N ALA A 99 5.90 -4.68 13.42
CA ALA A 99 6.64 -5.93 13.38
C ALA A 99 5.98 -7.00 12.47
N GLY A 100 6.80 -7.67 11.67
CA GLY A 100 6.42 -8.62 10.63
C GLY A 100 5.84 -7.97 9.37
N GLY A 101 5.77 -6.64 9.30
CA GLY A 101 5.10 -5.91 8.23
C GLY A 101 6.03 -5.32 7.16
N PHE A 102 7.36 -5.35 7.36
CA PHE A 102 8.29 -4.58 6.54
C PHE A 102 8.30 -5.05 5.07
N LYS A 103 8.44 -6.35 4.81
CA LYS A 103 8.39 -6.88 3.43
C LYS A 103 7.16 -6.44 2.68
N LYS A 104 6.00 -6.63 3.33
CA LYS A 104 4.71 -6.29 2.75
C LYS A 104 4.62 -4.80 2.48
N PHE A 105 5.19 -3.96 3.34
CA PHE A 105 5.28 -2.53 3.12
C PHE A 105 6.09 -2.18 1.87
N VAL A 106 7.27 -2.79 1.69
CA VAL A 106 8.11 -2.59 0.50
C VAL A 106 7.40 -3.03 -0.79
N GLU A 107 6.80 -4.22 -0.78
CA GLU A 107 6.08 -4.76 -1.95
C GLU A 107 4.90 -3.87 -2.36
N ASN A 108 4.10 -3.42 -1.39
CA ASN A 108 2.97 -2.54 -1.65
C ASN A 108 3.42 -1.14 -2.08
N ALA A 109 4.51 -0.61 -1.52
CA ALA A 109 5.08 0.66 -1.95
C ALA A 109 5.55 0.60 -3.42
N ARG A 110 6.20 -0.51 -3.82
CA ARG A 110 6.61 -0.73 -5.22
C ARG A 110 5.40 -0.87 -6.14
N ALA A 111 4.41 -1.68 -5.77
CA ALA A 111 3.19 -1.87 -6.56
C ALA A 111 2.41 -0.55 -6.74
N ALA A 112 2.30 0.25 -5.67
CA ALA A 112 1.71 1.58 -5.72
C ALA A 112 2.49 2.51 -6.67
N GLY A 113 3.82 2.55 -6.57
CA GLY A 113 4.67 3.35 -7.45
C GLY A 113 4.57 2.95 -8.93
N MET A 114 4.54 1.64 -9.22
CA MET A 114 4.34 1.13 -10.58
C MET A 114 2.94 1.49 -11.12
N ALA A 115 1.91 1.44 -10.28
CA ALA A 115 0.56 1.82 -10.68
C ALA A 115 0.46 3.30 -11.07
N VAL A 116 1.12 4.19 -10.33
CA VAL A 116 1.19 5.63 -10.66
C VAL A 116 1.90 5.85 -12.00
N LYS A 117 3.02 5.15 -12.26
CA LYS A 117 3.77 5.27 -13.53
C LYS A 117 2.96 4.81 -14.75
N ARG A 118 2.02 3.88 -14.59
CA ARG A 118 1.16 3.37 -15.68
C ARG A 118 -0.07 4.25 -15.97
N GLN A 119 -0.38 5.20 -15.09
CA GLN A 119 -1.49 6.15 -15.24
C GLN A 119 -1.06 7.50 -15.86
N GLN A 120 0.25 7.74 -16.01
CA GLN A 120 0.82 8.91 -16.70
C GLN A 120 1.07 8.61 -18.17
#